data_AF-A0AA94HLI8-F1
#
_entry.id   AF-A0AA94HLI8-F1
#
_cell.length_a   1.000
_cell.length_b   1.000
_cell.length_c   1.000
_cell.angle_alpha   90.00
_cell.angle_beta   90.00
_cell.angle_gamma   90.00
#
_symmetry.space_group_name_H-M   'P 1'
#
loop_
_entity.id
_entity.type
_entity.pdbx_description
1 polymer ?
#
loop_
_entity_poly.entity_id
_entity_poly.type
_entity_poly.pdbx_seq_one_letter_code
_entity_poly.pdbx_strand_id
1 'polypeptide(L)'
;MGASGDRGRGGALRATVARDDLRGAALGAAAGLAWIGALRVWMALLAGSESTVTWRTGPFVLLPGAIVGAAHGLGASRRSHRELVPMAVRWSPIAFAAPLLLPGAMPKLLHSGIGSGALMPLTAMAVSGAVLRPAFAHDRPRVRQGAAVVAALAIVGGMVGGATTRALAQPLRGALVGLLGTSLLVLAGVAAPLAYDRAVVTPR
;
A
#
# COMPACT_ATOMS: atom_id res chain seq x y z
N MET A 1 25.53 18.56 41.71
CA MET A 1 24.05 18.61 41.59
C MET A 1 23.71 18.93 40.13
N GLY A 2 23.09 18.02 39.37
CA GLY A 2 22.81 18.26 37.94
C GLY A 2 22.18 17.10 37.14
N ALA A 3 22.18 15.87 37.67
CA ALA A 3 21.74 14.68 36.93
C ALA A 3 20.23 14.34 37.04
N SER A 4 19.41 15.12 37.75
CA SER A 4 17.98 14.82 37.94
C SER A 4 17.06 15.41 36.86
N GLY A 5 17.47 16.48 36.18
CA GLY A 5 16.64 17.17 35.17
C GLY A 5 16.53 16.46 33.81
N ASP A 6 17.54 15.67 33.44
CA ASP A 6 17.66 15.12 32.08
C ASP A 6 16.75 13.90 31.85
N ARG A 7 16.47 13.13 32.90
CA ARG A 7 15.55 11.98 32.84
C ARG A 7 14.09 12.36 32.56
N GLY A 8 13.66 13.54 33.01
CA GLY A 8 12.29 14.03 32.81
C GLY A 8 12.00 14.44 31.36
N ARG A 9 12.96 15.10 30.69
CA ARG A 9 12.81 15.54 29.29
C ARG A 9 12.75 14.37 28.31
N GLY A 10 13.57 13.33 28.53
CA GLY A 10 13.55 12.13 27.70
C GLY A 10 12.22 11.37 27.77
N GLY A 11 11.59 11.32 28.95
CA GLY A 11 10.27 10.68 29.13
C GLY A 11 9.14 11.42 28.40
N ALA A 12 9.10 12.75 28.52
CA ALA A 12 8.08 13.56 27.87
C ALA A 12 8.15 13.46 26.33
N LEU A 13 9.36 13.51 25.75
CA LEU A 13 9.57 13.38 24.31
C LEU A 13 9.13 12.01 23.78
N ARG A 14 9.46 10.92 24.48
CA ARG A 14 9.02 9.57 24.11
C ARG A 14 7.51 9.43 24.13
N ALA A 15 6.85 10.02 25.13
CA ALA A 15 5.39 10.01 25.23
C ALA A 15 4.72 10.77 24.07
N THR A 16 5.30 11.87 23.61
CA THR A 16 4.79 12.60 22.43
C THR A 16 4.93 11.80 21.15
N VAL A 17 6.11 11.23 20.88
CA VAL A 17 6.35 10.39 19.69
C VAL A 17 5.42 9.18 19.66
N ALA A 18 5.21 8.52 20.80
CA ALA A 18 4.29 7.38 20.89
C ALA A 18 2.84 7.76 20.56
N ARG A 19 2.38 8.95 20.96
CA ARG A 19 1.03 9.44 20.61
C ARG A 19 0.91 9.75 19.13
N ASP A 20 1.93 10.38 18.55
CA ASP A 20 1.94 10.71 17.12
C ASP A 20 2.02 9.47 16.25
N ASP A 21 2.75 8.44 16.68
CA ASP A 21 2.76 7.11 16.06
C ASP A 21 1.40 6.45 16.06
N LEU A 22 0.69 6.46 17.20
CA LEU A 22 -0.65 5.89 17.31
C LEU A 22 -1.65 6.63 16.41
N ARG A 23 -1.56 7.97 16.38
CA ARG A 23 -2.39 8.80 15.49
C ARG A 23 -2.10 8.52 14.03
N GLY A 24 -0.81 8.48 13.66
CA GLY A 24 -0.37 8.14 12.31
C GLY A 24 -0.88 6.77 11.89
N ALA A 25 -0.70 5.75 12.75
CA ALA A 25 -1.20 4.40 12.50
C ALA A 25 -2.74 4.35 12.36
N ALA A 26 -3.49 5.07 13.20
CA ALA A 26 -4.95 5.11 13.12
C ALA A 26 -5.45 5.76 11.82
N LEU A 27 -4.89 6.92 11.45
CA LEU A 27 -5.21 7.59 10.18
C LEU A 27 -4.81 6.73 8.98
N GLY A 28 -3.63 6.11 9.05
CA GLY A 28 -3.16 5.15 8.05
C GLY A 28 -4.11 3.96 7.92
N ALA A 29 -4.58 3.38 9.02
CA ALA A 29 -5.52 2.26 9.02
C ALA A 29 -6.84 2.66 8.34
N ALA A 30 -7.38 3.84 8.65
CA ALA A 30 -8.59 4.36 8.02
C ALA A 30 -8.40 4.57 6.51
N ALA A 31 -7.28 5.15 6.09
CA ALA A 31 -6.94 5.29 4.67
C ALA A 31 -6.78 3.94 3.97
N GLY A 32 -6.15 2.96 4.64
CA GLY A 32 -6.01 1.59 4.15
C GLY A 32 -7.35 0.87 3.99
N LEU A 33 -8.28 1.06 4.94
CA LEU A 33 -9.65 0.55 4.87
C LEU A 33 -10.43 1.18 3.71
N ALA A 34 -10.33 2.50 3.53
CA ALA A 34 -10.95 3.19 2.42
C ALA A 34 -10.41 2.69 1.07
N TRP A 35 -9.09 2.54 0.96
CA TRP A 35 -8.43 2.06 -0.25
C TRP A 35 -8.80 0.61 -0.59
N ILE A 36 -8.78 -0.30 0.39
CA ILE A 36 -9.13 -1.71 0.16
C ILE A 36 -10.62 -1.89 -0.13
N GLY A 37 -11.48 -1.03 0.43
CA GLY A 37 -12.89 -0.94 0.06
C GLY A 37 -13.08 -0.55 -1.40
N ALA A 38 -12.36 0.49 -1.86
CA ALA A 38 -12.38 0.91 -3.27
C ALA A 38 -11.84 -0.19 -4.20
N LEU A 39 -10.77 -0.88 -3.81
CA LEU A 39 -10.24 -2.04 -4.55
C LEU A 39 -11.27 -3.16 -4.66
N ARG A 40 -12.03 -3.42 -3.60
CA ARG A 40 -13.14 -4.38 -3.62
C ARG A 40 -14.24 -3.98 -4.59
N VAL A 41 -14.62 -2.70 -4.61
CA VAL A 41 -15.61 -2.19 -5.58
C VAL A 41 -15.10 -2.39 -7.00
N TRP A 42 -13.83 -2.06 -7.26
CA TRP A 42 -13.21 -2.31 -8.56
C TRP A 42 -13.25 -3.79 -8.96
N MET A 43 -12.90 -4.71 -8.06
CA MET A 43 -12.99 -6.14 -8.30
C MET A 43 -14.43 -6.62 -8.54
N ALA A 44 -15.42 -6.03 -7.87
CA ALA A 44 -16.83 -6.32 -8.13
C ALA A 44 -17.28 -5.87 -9.52
N LEU A 45 -16.78 -4.73 -10.00
CA LEU A 45 -17.05 -4.26 -11.36
C LEU A 45 -16.45 -5.19 -12.43
N LEU A 46 -15.35 -5.87 -12.12
CA LEU A 46 -14.72 -6.86 -13.01
C LEU A 46 -15.39 -8.23 -12.98
N ALA A 47 -15.67 -8.74 -11.78
CA ALA A 47 -16.19 -10.09 -11.58
C ALA A 47 -17.73 -10.18 -11.71
N GLY A 48 -18.44 -9.04 -11.66
CA GLY A 48 -19.90 -9.01 -11.73
C GLY A 48 -20.55 -9.78 -10.57
N SER A 49 -21.50 -10.66 -10.89
CA SER A 49 -22.26 -11.46 -9.91
C SER A 49 -21.40 -12.45 -9.12
N GLU A 50 -20.21 -12.80 -9.62
CA GLU A 50 -19.27 -13.68 -8.90
C GLU A 50 -18.62 -12.99 -7.69
N SER A 51 -18.68 -11.66 -7.61
CA SER A 51 -18.12 -10.92 -6.48
C SER A 51 -19.06 -10.93 -5.28
N THR A 52 -18.77 -11.81 -4.33
CA THR A 52 -19.57 -11.94 -3.11
C THR A 52 -18.85 -11.40 -1.88
N VAL A 53 -19.63 -10.83 -0.96
CA VAL A 53 -19.16 -10.43 0.37
C VAL A 53 -19.58 -11.51 1.35
N THR A 54 -18.60 -12.17 1.95
CA THR A 54 -18.81 -13.14 3.03
C THR A 54 -18.10 -12.67 4.30
N TRP A 55 -18.31 -13.35 5.43
CA TRP A 55 -17.58 -13.08 6.67
C TRP A 55 -16.05 -13.13 6.49
N ARG A 56 -15.55 -13.94 5.54
CA ARG A 56 -14.12 -14.06 5.21
C ARG A 56 -13.53 -12.76 4.65
N THR A 57 -14.36 -11.87 4.13
CA THR A 57 -13.95 -10.55 3.63
C THR A 57 -13.26 -9.72 4.71
N GLY A 58 -13.73 -9.81 5.95
CA GLY A 58 -13.13 -9.08 7.08
C GLY A 58 -11.65 -9.44 7.27
N PRO A 59 -11.34 -10.67 7.73
CA PRO A 59 -9.97 -11.05 8.08
C PRO A 59 -9.03 -11.21 6.88
N PHE A 60 -9.54 -11.60 5.70
CA PHE A 60 -8.67 -11.89 4.55
C PHE A 60 -8.55 -10.74 3.54
N VAL A 61 -9.40 -9.70 3.63
CA VAL A 61 -9.36 -8.57 2.69
C VAL A 61 -9.25 -7.24 3.42
N LEU A 62 -10.22 -6.91 4.29
CA LEU A 62 -10.25 -5.61 4.96
C LEU A 62 -9.10 -5.44 5.96
N LEU A 63 -8.85 -6.47 6.77
CA LEU A 63 -7.81 -6.46 7.80
C LEU A 63 -6.39 -6.26 7.21
N PRO A 64 -5.97 -6.97 6.14
CA PRO A 64 -4.73 -6.65 5.43
C PRO A 64 -4.61 -5.19 5.00
N GLY A 65 -5.69 -4.62 4.43
CA GLY A 65 -5.71 -3.21 4.05
C GLY A 65 -5.50 -2.27 5.23
N ALA A 66 -6.15 -2.54 6.36
CA ALA A 66 -5.96 -1.79 7.59
C ALA A 66 -4.53 -1.92 8.15
N ILE A 67 -3.96 -3.12 8.16
CA ILE A 67 -2.58 -3.38 8.64
C ILE A 67 -1.57 -2.63 7.78
N VAL A 68 -1.69 -2.73 6.45
CA VAL A 68 -0.78 -2.05 5.53
C VAL A 68 -0.92 -0.53 5.67
N GLY A 69 -2.14 -0.02 5.74
CA GLY A 69 -2.41 1.40 5.98
C GLY A 69 -1.82 1.89 7.30
N ALA A 70 -2.02 1.16 8.40
CA ALA A 70 -1.46 1.49 9.71
C ALA A 70 0.07 1.54 9.68
N ALA A 71 0.68 0.56 9.01
CA ALA A 71 2.12 0.51 8.82
C ALA A 71 2.64 1.73 8.02
N HIS A 72 1.92 2.17 6.99
CA HIS A 72 2.26 3.38 6.23
C HIS A 72 2.17 4.64 7.10
N GLY A 73 1.10 4.76 7.90
CA GLY A 73 0.89 5.88 8.81
C GLY A 73 1.96 5.96 9.92
N LEU A 74 2.31 4.82 10.51
CA LEU A 74 3.42 4.71 11.46
C LEU A 74 4.75 5.07 10.80
N GLY A 75 5.02 4.57 9.60
CA GLY A 75 6.21 4.91 8.83
C GLY A 75 6.30 6.41 8.50
N ALA A 76 5.17 7.07 8.25
CA ALA A 76 5.12 8.53 8.06
C ALA A 76 5.42 9.30 9.34
N SER A 77 4.80 8.92 10.47
CA SER A 77 5.09 9.51 11.79
C SER A 77 6.57 9.41 12.17
N ARG A 78 7.14 8.20 12.10
CA ARG A 78 8.55 7.98 12.44
C ARG A 78 9.49 8.82 11.58
N ARG A 79 9.19 8.98 10.29
CA ARG A 79 9.99 9.84 9.39
C ARG A 79 9.89 11.32 9.73
N SER A 80 8.71 11.83 10.14
CA SER A 80 8.61 13.24 10.58
C SER A 80 9.44 13.52 11.83
N HIS A 81 9.68 12.50 12.66
CA HIS A 81 10.55 12.58 13.84
C HIS A 81 12.01 12.14 13.58
N ARG A 82 12.38 11.81 12.33
CA ARG A 82 13.71 11.27 11.95
C ARG A 82 14.10 10.00 12.71
N GLU A 83 13.11 9.17 13.04
CA GLU A 83 13.30 7.90 13.72
C GLU A 83 13.36 6.72 12.74
N LEU A 84 13.93 5.61 13.20
CA LEU A 84 13.98 4.37 12.45
C LEU A 84 12.60 3.76 12.31
N VAL A 85 12.24 3.37 11.09
CA VAL A 85 11.02 2.62 10.80
C VAL A 85 11.25 1.14 11.15
N PRO A 86 10.41 0.50 12.00
CA PRO A 86 10.56 -0.90 12.37
C PRO A 86 10.56 -1.84 11.16
N MET A 87 11.32 -2.94 11.23
CA MET A 87 11.37 -3.91 10.13
C MET A 87 9.99 -4.53 9.83
N ALA A 88 9.15 -4.72 10.85
CA ALA A 88 7.79 -5.22 10.68
C ALA A 88 6.93 -4.33 9.78
N VAL A 89 7.10 -3.00 9.84
CA VAL A 89 6.41 -2.06 8.95
C VAL A 89 6.80 -2.33 7.50
N ARG A 90 8.08 -2.56 7.22
CA ARG A 90 8.61 -2.80 5.86
C ARG A 90 8.07 -4.09 5.22
N TRP A 91 7.74 -5.09 6.03
CA TRP A 91 7.15 -6.35 5.56
C TRP A 91 5.63 -6.34 5.56
N SER A 92 4.98 -5.24 5.95
CA SER A 92 3.52 -5.18 6.03
C SER A 92 2.79 -5.50 4.72
N PRO A 93 3.31 -5.20 3.50
CA PRO A 93 2.62 -5.56 2.26
C PRO A 93 2.35 -7.07 2.12
N ILE A 94 3.16 -7.92 2.78
CA ILE A 94 2.94 -9.38 2.82
C ILE A 94 1.55 -9.73 3.37
N ALA A 95 0.93 -8.86 4.18
CA ALA A 95 -0.43 -9.06 4.66
C ALA A 95 -1.44 -9.23 3.50
N PHE A 96 -1.21 -8.65 2.32
CA PHE A 96 -2.05 -8.86 1.13
C PHE A 96 -1.98 -10.27 0.56
N ALA A 97 -1.04 -11.11 0.99
CA ALA A 97 -1.03 -12.54 0.66
C ALA A 97 -2.05 -13.34 1.50
N ALA A 98 -2.73 -12.73 2.48
CA ALA A 98 -3.70 -13.41 3.34
C ALA A 98 -4.79 -14.20 2.59
N PRO A 99 -5.37 -13.73 1.46
CA PRO A 99 -6.33 -14.52 0.69
C PRO A 99 -5.80 -15.89 0.23
N LEU A 100 -4.48 -16.06 0.08
CA LEU A 100 -3.88 -17.33 -0.29
C LEU A 100 -3.92 -18.38 0.82
N LEU A 101 -4.21 -17.96 2.05
CA LEU A 101 -4.41 -18.86 3.19
C LEU A 101 -5.80 -19.52 3.19
N LEU A 102 -6.71 -19.10 2.30
CA LEU A 102 -8.01 -19.73 2.17
C LEU A 102 -7.89 -21.14 1.56
N PRO A 103 -8.62 -22.14 2.10
CA PRO A 103 -8.61 -23.49 1.54
C PRO A 103 -8.99 -23.48 0.05
N GLY A 104 -8.16 -24.11 -0.78
CA GLY A 104 -8.38 -24.18 -2.23
C GLY A 104 -7.98 -22.92 -3.02
N ALA A 105 -7.57 -21.82 -2.38
CA ALA A 105 -7.14 -20.61 -3.07
C ALA A 105 -5.87 -20.84 -3.90
N MET A 106 -4.88 -21.55 -3.35
CA MET A 106 -3.62 -21.81 -4.06
C MET A 106 -3.81 -22.74 -5.28
N PRO A 107 -4.49 -23.90 -5.19
CA PRO A 107 -4.80 -24.70 -6.38
C PRO A 107 -5.59 -23.91 -7.43
N LYS A 108 -6.58 -23.12 -7.01
CA LYS A 108 -7.37 -22.30 -7.93
C LYS A 108 -6.52 -21.25 -8.64
N LEU A 109 -5.64 -20.57 -7.90
CA LEU A 109 -4.67 -19.63 -8.47
C LEU A 109 -3.76 -20.29 -9.50
N LEU A 110 -3.20 -21.46 -9.17
CA LEU A 110 -2.23 -22.15 -10.04
C LEU A 110 -2.87 -22.72 -11.31
N HIS A 111 -4.07 -23.29 -11.21
CA HIS A 111 -4.71 -23.96 -12.36
C HIS A 111 -5.48 -22.99 -13.26
N SER A 112 -6.14 -21.98 -12.68
CA SER A 112 -7.05 -21.09 -13.42
C SER A 112 -6.60 -19.64 -13.47
N GLY A 113 -5.54 -19.27 -12.76
CA GLY A 113 -5.14 -17.87 -12.58
C GLY A 113 -6.13 -17.04 -11.72
N ILE A 114 -7.25 -17.63 -11.32
CA ILE A 114 -8.29 -16.97 -10.52
C ILE A 114 -7.76 -16.78 -9.10
N GLY A 115 -7.68 -15.51 -8.67
CA GLY A 115 -7.11 -15.10 -7.39
C GLY A 115 -5.85 -14.24 -7.54
N SER A 116 -5.27 -14.15 -8.73
CA SER A 116 -4.10 -13.31 -9.02
C SER A 116 -4.35 -11.83 -8.74
N GLY A 117 -5.61 -11.37 -8.87
CA GLY A 117 -6.03 -10.01 -8.49
C GLY A 117 -5.76 -9.66 -7.01
N ALA A 118 -5.73 -10.65 -6.11
CA ALA A 118 -5.38 -10.43 -4.71
C ALA A 118 -3.88 -10.14 -4.52
N LEU A 119 -3.04 -10.58 -5.46
CA LEU A 119 -1.60 -10.34 -5.44
C LEU A 119 -1.22 -9.02 -6.12
N MET A 120 -2.10 -8.43 -6.93
CA MET A 120 -1.83 -7.17 -7.64
C MET A 120 -1.39 -6.01 -6.74
N PRO A 121 -2.01 -5.78 -5.55
CA PRO A 121 -1.52 -4.77 -4.61
C PRO A 121 -0.09 -5.03 -4.15
N LEU A 122 0.20 -6.27 -3.75
CA LEU A 122 1.51 -6.68 -3.27
C LEU A 122 2.57 -6.52 -4.36
N THR A 123 2.29 -6.98 -5.58
CA THR A 123 3.21 -6.85 -6.71
C THR A 123 3.40 -5.39 -7.10
N ALA A 124 2.33 -4.59 -7.16
CA ALA A 124 2.42 -3.16 -7.44
C ALA A 124 3.30 -2.45 -6.41
N MET A 125 3.11 -2.70 -5.11
CA MET A 125 3.93 -2.14 -4.04
C MET A 125 5.39 -2.61 -4.08
N ALA A 126 5.64 -3.89 -4.36
CA ALA A 126 6.99 -4.45 -4.43
C ALA A 126 7.78 -3.91 -5.64
N VAL A 127 7.17 -3.91 -6.83
CA VAL A 127 7.79 -3.44 -8.07
C VAL A 127 8.04 -1.93 -8.00
N SER A 128 7.04 -1.14 -7.60
CA SER A 128 7.21 0.30 -7.42
C SER A 128 8.26 0.63 -6.35
N GLY A 129 8.30 -0.11 -5.24
CA GLY A 129 9.34 0.01 -4.23
C GLY A 129 10.73 -0.26 -4.79
N ALA A 130 10.90 -1.26 -5.66
CA ALA A 130 12.18 -1.56 -6.30
C ALA A 130 12.58 -0.49 -7.36
N VAL A 131 11.63 -0.08 -8.19
CA VAL A 131 11.85 0.83 -9.33
C VAL A 131 11.99 2.29 -8.90
N LEU A 132 11.17 2.74 -7.96
CA LEU A 132 11.12 4.15 -7.56
C LEU A 132 12.17 4.50 -6.51
N ARG A 133 12.69 3.53 -5.76
CA ARG A 133 13.66 3.78 -4.69
C ARG A 133 14.92 4.53 -5.12
N PRO A 134 15.54 4.25 -6.29
CA PRO A 134 16.64 5.09 -6.81
C PRO A 134 16.21 6.53 -7.12
N ALA A 135 14.96 6.74 -7.53
CA ALA A 135 14.43 8.08 -7.85
C ALA A 135 14.16 8.92 -6.59
N PHE A 136 13.93 8.28 -5.44
CA PHE A 136 13.80 8.94 -4.14
C PHE A 136 15.15 9.19 -3.43
N ALA A 137 16.25 8.61 -3.92
CA ALA A 137 17.56 8.65 -3.27
C ALA A 137 18.49 9.82 -3.68
N HIS A 138 18.11 10.69 -4.62
CA HIS A 138 19.00 11.74 -5.17
C HIS A 138 18.43 13.16 -5.06
N ASP A 139 19.32 14.16 -4.97
CA ASP A 139 19.08 15.60 -4.74
C ASP A 139 18.20 16.33 -5.77
N ARG A 140 17.70 15.66 -6.82
CA ARG A 140 16.71 16.22 -7.76
C ARG A 140 15.43 15.37 -7.82
N PRO A 141 14.68 15.29 -6.71
CA PRO A 141 13.60 14.33 -6.54
C PRO A 141 12.37 14.59 -7.44
N ARG A 142 11.93 15.85 -7.57
CA ARG A 142 10.56 16.14 -8.05
C ARG A 142 10.29 15.78 -9.51
N VAL A 143 11.22 16.07 -10.41
CA VAL A 143 11.03 15.82 -11.86
C VAL A 143 11.15 14.32 -12.18
N ARG A 144 12.09 13.62 -11.54
CA ARG A 144 12.25 12.16 -11.69
C ARG A 144 11.10 11.39 -11.05
N GLN A 145 10.60 11.85 -9.90
CA GLN A 145 9.40 11.30 -9.26
C GLN A 145 8.19 11.45 -10.16
N GLY A 146 7.96 12.65 -10.71
CA GLY A 146 6.88 12.88 -11.67
C GLY A 146 6.96 11.96 -12.88
N ALA A 147 8.14 11.89 -13.53
CA ALA A 147 8.34 11.04 -14.70
C ALA A 147 8.15 9.54 -14.40
N ALA A 148 8.62 9.07 -13.25
CA ALA A 148 8.49 7.66 -12.88
C ALA A 148 7.05 7.29 -12.48
N VAL A 149 6.32 8.20 -11.84
CA VAL A 149 4.88 8.04 -11.56
C VAL A 149 4.08 8.03 -12.87
N VAL A 150 4.39 8.93 -13.81
CA VAL A 150 3.76 8.97 -15.13
C VAL A 150 4.05 7.71 -15.94
N ALA A 151 5.30 7.21 -15.92
CA ALA A 151 5.65 5.96 -16.60
C ALA A 151 4.93 4.75 -15.99
N ALA A 152 4.84 4.68 -14.66
CA ALA A 152 4.08 3.63 -13.98
C ALA A 152 2.57 3.71 -14.31
N LEU A 153 1.99 4.91 -14.34
CA LEU A 153 0.61 5.16 -14.79
C LEU A 153 0.40 4.68 -16.22
N ALA A 154 1.33 4.96 -17.13
CA ALA A 154 1.23 4.58 -18.54
C ALA A 154 1.28 3.04 -18.72
N ILE A 155 2.20 2.36 -18.02
CA ILE A 155 2.37 0.90 -18.13
C ILE A 155 1.18 0.17 -17.50
N VAL A 156 0.81 0.52 -16.27
CA VAL A 156 -0.30 -0.11 -15.55
C VAL A 156 -1.63 0.22 -16.23
N GLY A 157 -1.80 1.48 -16.66
CA GLY A 157 -2.98 1.95 -17.38
C GLY A 157 -3.20 1.25 -18.72
N GLY A 158 -2.13 1.04 -19.48
CA GLY A 158 -2.17 0.31 -20.74
C GLY A 158 -2.58 -1.16 -20.55
N MET A 159 -1.99 -1.84 -19.56
CA MET A 159 -2.28 -3.27 -19.30
C MET A 159 -3.69 -3.49 -18.74
N VAL A 160 -4.09 -2.70 -17.73
CA VAL A 160 -5.39 -2.87 -17.05
C VAL A 160 -6.52 -2.31 -17.92
N GLY A 161 -6.35 -1.12 -18.52
CA GLY A 161 -7.36 -0.52 -19.39
C GLY A 161 -7.64 -1.32 -20.66
N GLY A 162 -6.59 -1.87 -21.30
CA GLY A 162 -6.74 -2.70 -22.51
C GLY A 162 -7.44 -4.04 -22.23
N ALA A 163 -7.16 -4.68 -21.10
CA ALA A 163 -7.78 -5.95 -20.73
C ALA A 163 -9.26 -5.78 -20.33
N THR A 164 -9.58 -4.72 -19.59
CA THR A 164 -10.94 -4.48 -19.06
C THR A 164 -11.93 -4.00 -20.11
N THR A 165 -11.48 -3.19 -21.07
CA THR A 165 -12.30 -2.75 -22.22
C THR A 165 -12.73 -3.91 -23.12
N ARG A 166 -11.83 -4.86 -23.39
CA ARG A 166 -12.17 -6.09 -24.13
C ARG A 166 -13.10 -7.02 -23.35
N ALA A 167 -12.89 -7.16 -22.04
CA ALA A 167 -13.64 -8.10 -21.21
C ALA A 167 -15.11 -7.69 -21.00
N LEU A 168 -15.40 -6.39 -20.91
CA LEU A 168 -16.73 -5.91 -20.53
C LEU A 168 -17.70 -5.68 -21.70
N ALA A 169 -17.27 -5.87 -22.95
CA ALA A 169 -18.04 -5.62 -24.18
C ALA A 169 -18.69 -4.21 -24.29
N GLN A 170 -18.34 -3.29 -23.38
CA GLN A 170 -18.82 -1.92 -23.26
C GLN A 170 -17.60 -1.00 -23.11
N PRO A 171 -17.20 -0.27 -24.16
CA PRO A 171 -15.90 0.41 -24.18
C PRO A 171 -15.78 1.49 -23.11
N LEU A 172 -16.85 2.28 -22.90
CA LEU A 172 -16.85 3.35 -21.89
C LEU A 172 -16.76 2.79 -20.47
N ARG A 173 -17.56 1.77 -20.16
CA ARG A 173 -17.56 1.12 -18.84
C ARG A 173 -16.19 0.48 -18.57
N GLY A 174 -15.63 -0.22 -19.55
CA GLY A 174 -14.31 -0.82 -19.43
C GLY A 174 -13.21 0.22 -19.21
N ALA A 175 -13.26 1.37 -19.91
CA ALA A 175 -12.30 2.45 -19.72
C ALA A 175 -12.37 3.03 -18.30
N LEU A 176 -13.57 3.26 -17.75
CA LEU A 176 -13.76 3.76 -16.39
C LEU A 176 -13.30 2.76 -15.33
N VAL A 177 -13.62 1.47 -15.50
CA VAL A 177 -13.16 0.40 -14.60
C VAL A 177 -11.65 0.24 -14.67
N GLY A 178 -11.07 0.33 -15.87
CA GLY A 178 -9.63 0.30 -16.08
C GLY A 178 -8.92 1.48 -15.42
N LEU A 179 -9.46 2.69 -15.58
CA LEU A 179 -8.94 3.91 -14.94
C LEU A 179 -8.97 3.80 -13.41
N LEU A 180 -10.09 3.34 -12.84
CA LEU A 180 -10.21 3.11 -11.40
C LEU A 180 -9.15 2.12 -10.90
N GLY A 181 -9.06 0.94 -11.52
CA GLY A 181 -8.08 -0.07 -11.15
C GLY A 181 -6.64 0.43 -11.22
N THR A 182 -6.32 1.12 -12.31
CA THR A 182 -5.00 1.73 -12.52
C THR A 182 -4.68 2.75 -11.44
N SER A 183 -5.62 3.68 -11.16
CA SER A 183 -5.42 4.70 -10.12
C SER A 183 -5.18 4.09 -8.74
N LEU A 184 -5.89 3.01 -8.40
CA LEU A 184 -5.73 2.31 -7.12
C LEU A 184 -4.36 1.63 -7.01
N LEU A 185 -3.92 0.94 -8.07
CA LEU A 185 -2.62 0.26 -8.10
C LEU A 185 -1.45 1.25 -8.12
N VAL A 186 -1.59 2.37 -8.85
CA VAL A 186 -0.62 3.46 -8.85
C VAL A 186 -0.54 4.09 -7.46
N LEU A 187 -1.69 4.39 -6.84
CA LEU A 187 -1.72 4.96 -5.49
C LEU A 187 -1.02 4.04 -4.48
N ALA A 188 -1.30 2.73 -4.53
CA ALA A 188 -0.60 1.74 -3.71
C ALA A 188 0.90 1.71 -3.99
N GLY A 189 1.29 1.71 -5.27
CA GLY A 189 2.69 1.68 -5.67
C GLY A 189 3.46 2.95 -5.28
N VAL A 190 2.84 4.13 -5.32
CA VAL A 190 3.48 5.38 -4.88
C VAL A 190 3.57 5.48 -3.36
N ALA A 191 2.57 4.96 -2.64
CA ALA A 191 2.56 4.99 -1.18
C ALA A 191 3.67 4.11 -0.56
N ALA A 192 3.97 2.95 -1.16
CA ALA A 192 4.95 2.01 -0.65
C ALA A 192 6.38 2.58 -0.47
N PRO A 193 7.06 3.15 -1.50
CA PRO A 193 8.39 3.72 -1.33
C PRO A 193 8.39 4.88 -0.35
N LEU A 194 7.31 5.69 -0.31
CA LEU A 194 7.18 6.76 0.67
C LEU A 194 7.18 6.20 2.10
N ALA A 195 6.46 5.11 2.38
CA ALA A 195 6.37 4.54 3.72
C ALA A 195 7.62 3.77 4.17
N TYR A 196 8.40 3.20 3.23
CA TYR A 196 9.45 2.23 3.55
C TYR A 196 10.89 2.70 3.29
N ASP A 197 11.09 3.94 2.85
CA ASP A 197 12.45 4.46 2.65
C ASP A 197 13.18 4.73 3.97
N ARG A 198 14.52 4.57 3.94
CA ARG A 198 15.36 4.65 5.14
C ARG A 198 15.43 6.10 5.63
N ALA A 199 15.18 6.31 6.92
CA ALA A 199 15.74 7.48 7.60
C ALA A 199 17.28 7.37 7.45
N VAL A 200 17.89 8.32 6.74
CA VAL A 200 19.34 8.44 6.65
C VAL A 200 19.84 8.76 8.06
N VAL A 201 20.39 7.75 8.72
CA VAL A 201 21.24 7.98 9.89
C VAL A 201 22.50 8.61 9.35
N THR A 202 22.61 9.94 9.42
CA THR A 202 23.93 10.56 9.36
C THR A 202 24.72 10.02 10.55
N PRO A 203 25.85 9.31 10.32
CA PRO A 203 26.77 9.03 11.41
C PRO A 203 27.16 10.37 12.03
N ARG A 204 26.97 10.51 13.34
CA ARG A 204 27.59 11.58 14.11
C ARG A 204 29.03 11.21 14.41
#